data_AF-A0A843Z2E8-F1
#
_entry.id   AF-A0A843Z2E8-F1
#
_cell.length_a   1.000
_cell.length_b   1.000
_cell.length_c   1.000
_cell.angle_alpha   90.00
_cell.angle_beta   90.00
_cell.angle_gamma   90.00
#
_symmetry.space_group_name_H-M   'P 1'
#
loop_
_entity.id
_entity.type
_entity.pdbx_description
1 polymer ?
#
loop_
_entity_poly.entity_id
_entity_poly.type
_entity_poly.pdbx_seq_one_letter_code
_entity_poly.pdbx_strand_id
1 'polypeptide(L)' 'MAHLKKNARGAVPGLAVHFERKTDHHTNKEIDVSKSYLNQDLMPDDSDMLSRFNARLNDVYCMKRDDVKALATWIVNFT' A
#
# COMPACT_ATOMS: atom_id res chain seq x y z
N MET A 1 -0.04 14.59 -11.87
CA MET A 1 -0.17 13.36 -12.67
C MET A 1 -0.89 12.28 -11.87
N ALA A 2 -1.64 11.41 -12.55
CA ALA A 2 -2.32 10.27 -11.96
C ALA A 2 -1.91 8.99 -12.71
N HIS A 3 -1.39 7.99 -11.99
CA HIS A 3 -0.90 6.75 -12.60
C HIS A 3 -1.34 5.51 -11.80
N LEU A 4 -1.88 4.51 -12.49
CA LEU A 4 -2.38 3.27 -11.89
C LEU A 4 -1.39 2.11 -12.04
N LYS A 5 -1.18 1.36 -10.95
CA LYS A 5 -0.51 0.05 -10.96
C LYS A 5 -1.44 -1.04 -10.42
N LYS A 6 -1.52 -2.16 -11.14
CA LYS A 6 -2.27 -3.36 -10.73
C LYS A 6 -1.34 -4.35 -10.01
N ASN A 7 -1.72 -4.80 -8.82
CA ASN A 7 -0.90 -5.62 -7.94
C ASN A 7 -1.55 -6.96 -7.64
N ALA A 8 -0.78 -8.04 -7.75
CA ALA A 8 -1.19 -9.36 -7.28
C ALA A 8 -1.18 -9.41 -5.75
N ARG A 9 -1.93 -10.35 -5.15
CA ARG A 9 -2.05 -10.50 -3.69
C ARG A 9 -0.68 -10.60 -3.00
N GLY A 10 0.25 -11.37 -3.57
CA GLY A 10 1.60 -11.55 -3.01
C GLY A 10 2.45 -10.27 -2.95
N ALA A 11 2.12 -9.24 -3.73
CA ALA A 11 2.85 -7.96 -3.72
C ALA A 11 2.35 -6.99 -2.64
N VAL A 12 1.13 -7.18 -2.13
CA VAL A 12 0.46 -6.24 -1.21
C VAL A 12 1.21 -6.07 0.12
N PRO A 13 1.73 -7.13 0.78
CA PRO A 13 2.46 -6.96 2.03
C PRO A 13 3.70 -6.05 1.89
N GLY A 14 4.45 -6.17 0.80
CA GLY A 14 5.61 -5.31 0.53
C GLY A 14 5.22 -3.85 0.29
N LEU A 15 4.06 -3.61 -0.36
CA LEU A 15 3.52 -2.26 -0.52
C LEU A 15 3.10 -1.65 0.82
N ALA A 16 2.44 -2.42 1.69
CA ALA A 16 2.04 -1.96 3.02
C ALA A 16 3.26 -1.55 3.86
N VAL A 17 4.31 -2.39 3.89
CA VAL A 17 5.58 -2.05 4.56
C VAL A 17 6.17 -0.75 4.01
N HIS A 18 6.13 -0.56 2.70
CA HIS A 18 6.67 0.65 2.07
C HIS A 18 5.84 1.89 2.40
N PHE A 19 4.52 1.87 2.16
CA PHE A 19 3.65 3.05 2.34
C PHE A 19 3.58 3.49 3.80
N GLU A 20 3.54 2.55 4.73
CA GLU A 20 3.42 2.82 6.16
C GLU A 20 4.77 3.00 6.85
N ARG A 21 5.88 2.97 6.09
CA ARG A 21 7.24 3.14 6.60
C ARG A 21 7.55 2.23 7.80
N LYS A 22 7.15 0.95 7.73
CA LYS A 22 7.34 -0.06 8.81
C LYS A 22 8.81 -0.46 9.08
N THR A 23 9.78 0.19 8.44
CA THR A 23 11.22 -0.11 8.55
C THR A 23 12.03 1.18 8.53
N ASP A 24 13.11 1.25 9.31
CA ASP A 24 13.99 2.44 9.30
C ASP A 24 15.02 2.43 8.16
N HIS A 25 15.32 1.25 7.61
CA HIS A 25 16.32 1.08 6.55
C HIS A 25 15.64 0.99 5.18
N HIS A 26 15.90 1.98 4.33
CA HIS A 26 15.37 2.03 2.97
C HIS A 26 16.49 2.01 1.93
N THR A 27 16.36 1.16 0.90
CA THR A 27 17.28 1.15 -0.24
C THR A 27 17.10 2.36 -1.16
N ASN A 28 15.92 2.99 -1.13
CA ASN A 28 15.69 4.25 -1.84
C ASN A 28 16.34 5.41 -1.08
N LYS A 29 17.38 6.00 -1.67
CA LYS A 29 18.17 7.11 -1.11
C LYS A 29 17.40 8.43 -1.03
N GLU A 30 16.26 8.55 -1.72
CA GLU A 30 15.44 9.76 -1.74
C GLU A 30 14.48 9.85 -0.54
N ILE A 31 14.33 8.77 0.24
CA ILE A 31 13.49 8.80 1.44
C ILE A 31 14.29 9.39 2.60
N ASP A 32 13.86 10.56 3.04
CA ASP A 32 14.35 11.18 4.27
C ASP A 32 13.57 10.64 5.48
N VAL A 33 14.15 9.65 6.17
CA VAL A 33 13.53 8.99 7.33
C VAL A 33 13.14 9.99 8.42
N SER A 34 13.94 11.06 8.59
CA SER A 34 13.69 12.10 9.60
C SER A 34 12.37 12.84 9.38
N LYS A 35 11.82 12.78 8.16
CA LYS A 35 10.55 13.43 7.78
C LYS A 35 9.36 12.47 7.74
N SER A 36 9.54 11.19 8.05
CA SER A 36 8.46 10.19 7.93
C SER A 36 7.25 10.50 8.83
N TYR A 37 7.47 11.19 9.94
CA TYR A 37 6.41 11.64 10.86
C TYR A 37 5.45 12.67 10.23
N LEU A 38 5.83 13.28 9.10
CA LEU A 38 4.98 14.22 8.35
C LEU A 38 4.01 13.50 7.40
N ASN A 39 4.20 12.20 7.15
CA ASN A 39 3.30 11.43 6.29
C ASN A 39 1.93 11.28 6.96
N GLN A 40 0.87 11.29 6.16
CA GLN A 40 -0.51 11.15 6.63
C GLN A 40 -1.18 9.97 5.93
N ASP A 41 -1.94 9.18 6.70
CA ASP A 41 -2.96 8.29 6.14
C ASP A 41 -4.29 9.06 6.08
N LEU A 42 -5.01 8.92 4.98
CA LEU A 42 -6.30 9.57 4.75
C LEU A 42 -7.48 8.73 5.26
N MET A 43 -7.21 7.52 5.76
CA MET A 43 -8.25 6.71 6.36
C MET A 43 -8.80 7.32 7.66
N PRO A 44 -10.08 7.08 7.95
CA PRO A 44 -10.72 7.59 9.16
C PRO A 44 -10.36 6.79 10.42
N ASP A 45 -9.75 5.61 10.28
CA ASP A 45 -9.39 4.70 11.36
C ASP A 45 -7.89 4.41 11.39
N ASP A 46 -7.38 3.99 12.56
CA ASP A 46 -5.97 3.65 12.76
C ASP A 46 -5.58 2.26 12.21
N SER A 47 -6.37 1.72 11.27
CA SER A 47 -6.15 0.38 10.75
C SER A 47 -5.07 0.34 9.67
N ASP A 48 -4.17 -0.64 9.76
CA ASP A 48 -3.13 -0.81 8.75
C ASP A 48 -3.70 -1.36 7.43
N MET A 49 -3.05 -0.99 6.33
CA MET A 49 -3.39 -1.32 4.97
C MET A 49 -3.55 -2.82 4.75
N LEU A 50 -2.72 -3.66 5.38
CA LEU A 50 -2.78 -5.10 5.17
C LEU A 50 -4.00 -5.71 5.87
N SER A 51 -4.32 -5.24 7.08
CA SER A 51 -5.55 -5.62 7.80
C SER A 51 -6.79 -5.23 6.99
N ARG A 52 -6.86 -3.99 6.49
CA ARG A 52 -7.98 -3.52 5.62
C ARG A 52 -8.12 -4.35 4.36
N PHE A 53 -7.00 -4.65 3.69
CA PHE A 53 -7.00 -5.45 2.49
C PHE A 53 -7.53 -6.87 2.74
N ASN A 54 -7.08 -7.52 3.82
CA ASN A 54 -7.54 -8.87 4.17
C ASN A 54 -9.00 -8.89 4.62
N ALA A 55 -9.44 -7.91 5.41
CA ALA A 55 -10.85 -7.77 5.78
C ALA A 55 -11.74 -7.65 4.54
N ARG A 56 -11.35 -6.79 3.59
CA ARG A 56 -12.10 -6.63 2.34
C ARG A 56 -12.16 -7.92 1.52
N LEU A 57 -11.09 -8.70 1.47
CA LEU A 57 -11.07 -9.99 0.78
C LEU A 57 -11.96 -11.07 1.45
N ASN A 58 -12.27 -10.94 2.73
CA ASN A 58 -13.23 -11.81 3.41
C ASN A 58 -14.67 -11.42 3.08
N ASP A 59 -14.94 -10.14 2.82
CA ASP A 59 -16.28 -9.62 2.53
C ASP A 59 -16.71 -9.79 1.06
N VAL A 60 -15.77 -10.04 0.15
CA VAL A 60 -16.05 -10.14 -1.29
C VAL A 60 -15.51 -11.42 -1.90
N TYR A 61 -16.18 -11.87 -2.96
CA TYR A 61 -15.63 -12.92 -3.80
C TYR A 61 -14.38 -12.41 -4.55
N CYS A 62 -13.25 -13.08 -4.34
CA CYS A 62 -12.02 -12.89 -5.09
C CYS A 62 -11.50 -14.26 -5.54
N MET A 63 -11.22 -14.43 -6.84
CA MET A 63 -10.70 -15.68 -7.38
C MET A 63 -9.38 -16.07 -6.68
N LYS A 64 -9.25 -17.35 -6.33
CA LYS A 64 -8.07 -17.91 -5.64
C LYS A 64 -6.93 -18.27 -6.61
N ARG A 65 -6.64 -17.39 -7.56
CA ARG A 65 -5.47 -17.51 -8.44
C ARG A 65 -4.39 -16.53 -7.99
N ASP A 66 -3.13 -16.95 -8.07
CA ASP A 66 -1.99 -16.14 -7.61
C ASP A 66 -1.74 -14.89 -8.47
N ASP A 67 -2.16 -14.93 -9.73
CA ASP A 67 -1.93 -13.85 -10.70
C ASP A 67 -3.05 -12.79 -10.73
N VAL A 68 -4.14 -13.01 -9.99
CA VAL A 68 -5.26 -12.06 -9.85
C VAL A 68 -4.75 -10.74 -9.28
N LYS A 69 -5.09 -9.65 -9.98
CA LYS A 69 -4.77 -8.29 -9.54
C LYS A 69 -5.80 -7.83 -8.51
N ALA A 70 -5.57 -8.24 -7.26
CA ALA A 70 -6.47 -7.99 -6.14
C ALA A 70 -6.44 -6.54 -5.62
N LEU A 71 -5.41 -5.77 -5.97
CA LEU A 71 -5.27 -4.37 -5.56
C LEU A 71 -4.87 -3.48 -6.74
N ALA A 72 -5.50 -2.31 -6.85
CA ALA A 72 -5.11 -1.26 -7.77
C ALA A 72 -4.61 -0.06 -6.95
N THR A 73 -3.38 0.39 -7.21
CA THR A 73 -2.77 1.53 -6.52
C THR A 73 -2.68 2.71 -7.47
N TRP A 74 -3.17 3.86 -7.05
CA TRP A 74 -3.03 5.13 -7.77
C TRP A 74 -1.95 5.98 -7.11
N ILE A 75 -1.00 6.46 -7.90
CA ILE A 75 -0.10 7.55 -7.51
C ILE A 75 -0.73 8.83 -8.02
N VAL A 76 -1.00 9.77 -7.12
CA VAL A 76 -1.58 11.08 -7.43
C VAL A 76 -0.61 12.14 -6.94
N ASN A 77 -0.14 12.99 -7.84
CA ASN A 77 0.71 14.13 -7.53
C ASN A 77 0.34 15.34 -8.40
N PHE A 78 0.91 16.50 -8.09
CA PHE A 78 0.92 17.66 -8.97
C PHE A 78 2.34 17.80 -9.53
N THR A 79 2.44 18.24 -10.78
CA THR A 79 3.72 18.57 -11.42
C THR A 79 4.11 20.00 -11.10
#